data_AF-L1IF09-F1
#
_entry.id   AF-L1IF09-F1
#
_cell.length_a   1.000
_cell.length_b   1.000
_cell.length_c   1.000
_cell.angle_alpha   90.00
_cell.angle_beta   90.00
_cell.angle_gamma   90.00
#
_symmetry.space_group_name_H-M   'P 1'
#
loop_
_entity.id
_entity.type
_entity.pdbx_description
1 polymer ?
#
loop_
_entity_poly.entity_id
_entity_poly.type
_entity_poly.pdbx_seq_one_letter_code
_entity_poly.pdbx_strand_id
1 'polypeptide(L)'
;MIYLLHRLFEDKRLTCVLLMTWMVMVLAIFSELGVTDSNFMTLGPGEHSKIMGVEINSWYKWNCVAVFTFVSTSINDFVGDAISPWIQNTIQDHKTKFLPYSKFTCIMITQIWALYCCVMNVFALFVMLSQVDFLIIRICADLIVNVYTSLRFMKGKVVDPERYAAWIRSEGPGHTQAHCCHTPEPGILLPSVAVRQEHDEKAAEDKHANETEEPERRGKSMDRLLVDIHKHP
;
A
#
# COMPACT_ATOMS: atom_id res chain seq x y z
N MET A 1 -25.88 -4.77 -26.90
CA MET A 1 -25.74 -4.67 -25.43
C MET A 1 -24.62 -5.57 -24.90
N ILE A 2 -24.68 -6.90 -25.10
CA ILE A 2 -23.64 -7.84 -24.64
C ILE A 2 -22.24 -7.52 -25.21
N TYR A 3 -22.13 -7.22 -26.51
CA TYR A 3 -20.87 -6.83 -27.14
C TYR A 3 -20.26 -5.54 -26.57
N LEU A 4 -21.12 -4.59 -26.18
CA LEU A 4 -20.70 -3.30 -25.63
C LEU A 4 -20.21 -3.48 -24.18
N LEU A 5 -20.87 -4.32 -23.40
CA LEU A 5 -20.42 -4.77 -22.07
C LEU A 5 -19.07 -5.50 -22.15
N HIS A 6 -18.88 -6.37 -23.13
CA HIS A 6 -17.62 -7.08 -23.33
C HIS A 6 -16.47 -6.10 -23.62
N ARG A 7 -16.69 -5.18 -24.56
CA ARG A 7 -15.71 -4.14 -24.92
C ARG A 7 -15.40 -3.20 -23.75
N LEU A 8 -16.41 -2.83 -22.95
CA LEU A 8 -16.23 -2.06 -21.72
C LEU A 8 -15.34 -2.80 -20.71
N PHE A 9 -15.54 -4.10 -20.58
CA PHE A 9 -14.79 -4.94 -19.64
C PHE A 9 -13.34 -5.15 -20.06
N GLU A 10 -13.09 -5.27 -21.36
CA GLU A 10 -11.75 -5.44 -21.94
C GLU A 10 -10.94 -4.14 -21.89
N ASP A 11 -11.54 -3.00 -22.27
CA ASP A 11 -10.88 -1.70 -22.26
C ASP A 11 -10.98 -1.01 -20.89
N LYS A 12 -9.95 -1.17 -20.05
CA LYS A 12 -9.87 -0.51 -18.72
C LYS A 12 -10.00 1.01 -18.80
N ARG A 13 -9.53 1.62 -19.88
CA ARG A 13 -9.66 3.07 -20.14
C ARG A 13 -11.12 3.49 -20.25
N LEU A 14 -11.94 2.71 -20.96
CA LEU A 14 -13.36 3.00 -21.15
C LEU A 14 -14.13 2.82 -19.83
N THR A 15 -13.75 1.83 -19.03
CA THR A 15 -14.26 1.66 -17.66
C THR A 15 -13.96 2.89 -16.80
N CYS A 16 -12.73 3.44 -16.85
CA CYS A 16 -12.38 4.66 -16.12
C CYS A 16 -13.22 5.87 -16.57
N VAL A 17 -13.43 6.06 -17.88
CA VAL A 17 -14.27 7.16 -18.39
C VAL A 17 -15.70 7.03 -17.89
N LEU A 18 -16.28 5.82 -17.97
CA LEU A 18 -17.62 5.55 -17.47
C LEU A 18 -17.74 5.88 -15.98
N LEU A 19 -16.75 5.49 -15.18
CA LEU A 19 -16.73 5.76 -13.74
C LEU A 19 -16.63 7.26 -13.44
N MET A 20 -15.82 8.00 -14.20
CA MET A 20 -15.74 9.46 -14.08
C MET A 20 -17.06 10.14 -14.47
N THR A 21 -17.72 9.70 -15.54
CA THR A 21 -19.05 10.21 -15.93
C THR A 21 -20.08 9.95 -14.84
N TRP A 22 -20.08 8.75 -14.26
CA TRP A 22 -20.96 8.40 -13.13
C TRP A 22 -20.69 9.30 -11.92
N MET A 23 -19.43 9.53 -11.57
CA MET A 23 -19.05 10.42 -10.46
C MET A 23 -19.58 11.84 -10.67
N VAL A 24 -19.43 12.41 -11.86
CA VAL A 24 -19.95 13.76 -12.19
C VAL A 24 -21.48 13.80 -12.09
N MET A 25 -22.18 12.77 -12.55
CA MET A 25 -23.63 12.67 -12.44
C MET A 25 -24.09 12.67 -10.97
N VAL A 26 -23.43 11.88 -10.13
CA VAL A 26 -23.72 11.84 -8.69
C VAL A 26 -23.48 13.21 -8.03
N LEU A 27 -22.37 13.88 -8.35
CA LEU A 27 -22.09 15.23 -7.84
C LEU A 27 -23.13 16.26 -8.29
N ALA A 28 -23.61 16.18 -9.53
CA ALA A 28 -24.67 17.07 -10.03
C ALA A 28 -25.99 16.88 -9.25
N ILE A 29 -26.41 15.63 -9.04
CA ILE A 29 -27.62 15.31 -8.25
C ILE A 29 -27.49 15.84 -6.81
N PHE A 30 -26.34 15.62 -6.16
CA PHE A 30 -26.13 16.13 -4.79
C PHE A 30 -26.05 17.66 -4.73
N SER A 31 -25.56 18.30 -5.79
CA SER A 31 -25.58 19.77 -5.90
C SER A 31 -27.01 20.30 -6.00
N GLU A 32 -27.88 19.65 -6.77
CA GLU A 32 -29.30 20.03 -6.87
C GLU A 32 -30.08 19.80 -5.57
N LEU A 33 -29.68 18.80 -4.77
CA LEU A 33 -30.26 18.53 -3.45
C LEU A 33 -29.86 19.56 -2.37
N GLY A 34 -29.06 20.58 -2.71
CA GLY A 34 -28.69 21.65 -1.78
C GLY A 34 -27.68 21.24 -0.71
N VAL A 35 -26.96 20.13 -0.91
CA VAL A 35 -25.88 19.71 0.00
C VAL A 35 -24.79 20.79 0.10
N THR A 36 -24.64 21.61 -0.93
CA THR A 36 -23.68 22.72 -1.00
C THR A 36 -23.93 23.83 0.02
N ASP A 37 -25.18 24.03 0.44
CA ASP A 37 -25.56 25.10 1.36
C ASP A 37 -25.60 24.63 2.82
N SER A 38 -25.27 23.37 3.07
CA SER A 38 -25.30 22.78 4.40
C SER A 38 -24.05 23.13 5.22
N ASN A 39 -24.17 23.10 6.56
CA ASN A 39 -23.04 23.26 7.49
C ASN A 39 -21.89 22.26 7.23
N PHE A 40 -22.15 21.18 6.48
CA PHE A 40 -21.16 20.19 6.08
C PHE A 40 -20.11 20.73 5.09
N MET A 41 -20.43 21.79 4.32
CA MET A 41 -19.50 22.45 3.38
C MET A 41 -18.70 23.62 4.00
N THR A 42 -18.77 23.80 5.32
CA THR A 42 -17.97 24.84 5.99
C THR A 42 -16.51 24.41 6.07
N LEU A 43 -15.65 25.12 5.33
CA LEU A 43 -14.20 24.95 5.38
C LEU A 43 -13.64 25.66 6.63
N GLY A 44 -12.90 24.92 7.46
CA GLY A 44 -12.20 25.41 8.65
C GLY A 44 -12.89 25.09 9.97
N PRO A 45 -12.33 25.58 11.10
CA PRO A 45 -12.92 25.39 12.42
C PRO A 45 -14.22 26.19 12.55
N GLY A 46 -15.35 25.47 12.59
CA GLY A 46 -16.67 26.03 12.86
C GLY A 46 -17.11 25.71 14.29
N GLU A 47 -17.83 26.64 14.93
CA GLU A 47 -18.35 26.47 16.31
C GLU A 47 -19.34 25.29 16.43
N HIS A 48 -19.85 24.79 15.31
CA HIS A 48 -20.81 23.67 15.25
C HIS A 48 -20.19 22.32 14.85
N SER A 49 -18.88 22.26 14.54
CA SER A 49 -18.23 21.01 14.14
C SER A 49 -17.85 20.18 15.35
N LYS A 50 -18.70 19.18 15.62
CA LYS A 50 -18.50 18.18 16.67
C LYS A 50 -18.00 16.89 16.06
N ILE A 51 -16.76 16.52 16.36
CA ILE A 51 -16.24 15.19 16.05
C ILE A 51 -16.35 14.35 17.31
N MET A 52 -17.19 13.31 17.28
CA MET A 52 -17.32 12.35 18.38
C MET A 52 -17.65 13.02 19.74
N GLY A 53 -18.44 14.11 19.70
CA GLY A 53 -18.83 14.89 20.89
C GLY A 53 -17.81 15.96 21.33
N VAL A 54 -16.64 16.04 20.70
CA VAL A 54 -15.64 17.08 20.96
C VAL A 54 -15.78 18.22 19.95
N GLU A 55 -15.96 19.44 20.46
CA GLU A 55 -16.01 20.65 19.64
C GLU A 55 -14.60 21.04 19.16
N ILE A 56 -14.42 21.10 17.84
CA ILE A 56 -13.19 21.55 17.19
C ILE A 56 -13.27 23.06 16.96
N ASN A 57 -13.18 23.80 18.05
CA ASN A 57 -13.28 25.25 18.07
C ASN A 57 -11.93 25.98 17.89
N SER A 58 -10.84 25.27 17.62
CA SER A 58 -9.51 25.85 17.49
C SER A 58 -8.75 25.27 16.31
N TRP A 59 -8.05 26.15 15.59
CA TRP A 59 -7.10 25.80 14.53
C TRP A 59 -6.05 24.78 14.97
N TYR A 60 -5.64 24.80 16.25
CA TYR A 60 -4.68 23.81 16.77
C TYR A 60 -5.28 22.39 16.78
N LYS A 61 -6.50 22.26 17.34
CA LYS A 61 -7.23 20.98 17.37
C LYS A 61 -7.52 20.49 15.96
N TRP A 62 -7.94 21.40 15.08
CA TRP A 62 -8.22 21.10 13.68
C TRP A 62 -6.98 20.58 12.95
N ASN A 63 -5.83 21.26 13.05
CA ASN A 63 -4.58 20.80 12.42
C ASN A 63 -4.11 19.45 12.97
N CYS A 64 -4.26 19.22 14.27
CA CYS A 64 -3.92 17.92 14.87
C CYS A 64 -4.76 16.78 14.26
N VAL A 65 -6.07 16.98 14.14
CA VAL A 65 -6.97 15.99 13.52
C VAL A 65 -6.71 15.85 12.02
N ALA A 66 -6.39 16.94 11.32
CA ALA A 66 -6.03 16.93 9.90
C ALA A 66 -4.77 16.10 9.63
N VAL A 67 -3.69 16.35 10.39
CA VAL A 67 -2.43 15.59 10.26
C VAL A 67 -2.63 14.13 10.65
N PHE A 68 -3.33 13.87 11.76
CA PHE A 68 -3.65 12.51 12.16
C PHE A 68 -4.43 11.77 11.08
N THR A 69 -5.48 12.40 10.53
CA THR A 69 -6.29 11.83 9.43
C THR A 69 -5.42 11.54 8.23
N PHE A 70 -4.57 12.48 7.80
CA PHE A 70 -3.70 12.31 6.65
C PHE A 70 -2.73 11.14 6.82
N VAL A 71 -2.02 11.09 7.96
CA VAL A 71 -1.02 10.04 8.25
C VAL A 71 -1.71 8.68 8.39
N SER A 72 -2.80 8.62 9.15
CA SER A 72 -3.57 7.40 9.41
C SER A 72 -4.10 6.80 8.10
N THR A 73 -4.63 7.66 7.23
CA THR A 73 -5.08 7.28 5.89
C THR A 73 -3.92 6.79 5.03
N SER A 74 -2.80 7.52 5.02
CA SER A 74 -1.62 7.15 4.22
C SER A 74 -1.05 5.78 4.61
N ILE A 75 -0.99 5.49 5.91
CA ILE A 75 -0.53 4.20 6.42
C ILE A 75 -1.52 3.10 6.03
N ASN A 76 -2.82 3.34 6.23
CA ASN A 76 -3.85 2.36 5.91
C ASN A 76 -3.80 1.94 4.44
N ASP A 77 -3.66 2.91 3.54
CA ASP A 77 -3.62 2.67 2.10
C ASP A 77 -2.30 2.00 1.68
N PHE A 78 -1.17 2.46 2.20
CA PHE A 78 0.13 1.85 1.91
C PHE A 78 0.19 0.38 2.35
N VAL A 79 -0.28 0.11 3.57
CA VAL A 79 -0.32 -1.25 4.12
C VAL A 79 -1.34 -2.10 3.35
N GLY A 80 -2.48 -1.51 2.94
CA GLY A 80 -3.46 -2.16 2.07
C GLY A 80 -2.87 -2.60 0.74
N ASP A 81 -2.14 -1.71 0.07
CA ASP A 81 -1.48 -1.97 -1.21
C ASP A 81 -0.33 -2.97 -1.12
N ALA A 82 0.29 -3.12 0.06
CA ALA A 82 1.36 -4.09 0.28
C ALA A 82 0.84 -5.47 0.72
N ILE A 83 -0.03 -5.50 1.73
CA ILE A 83 -0.50 -6.73 2.37
C ILE A 83 -1.59 -7.40 1.55
N SER A 84 -2.55 -6.64 0.99
CA SER A 84 -3.69 -7.25 0.28
C SER A 84 -3.24 -8.08 -0.93
N PRO A 85 -2.35 -7.59 -1.82
CA PRO A 85 -1.85 -8.41 -2.92
C PRO A 85 -1.01 -9.60 -2.43
N TRP A 86 -0.28 -9.47 -1.33
CA TRP A 86 0.47 -10.59 -0.76
C TRP A 86 -0.46 -11.71 -0.27
N ILE A 87 -1.53 -11.36 0.46
CA ILE A 87 -2.55 -12.32 0.91
C ILE A 87 -3.20 -13.00 -0.31
N GLN A 88 -3.62 -12.21 -1.30
CA GLN A 88 -4.32 -12.74 -2.48
C GLN A 88 -3.44 -13.66 -3.32
N ASN A 89 -2.21 -13.25 -3.63
CA ASN A 89 -1.34 -13.99 -4.53
C ASN A 89 -0.54 -15.12 -3.85
N THR A 90 -0.30 -15.03 -2.54
CA THR A 90 0.53 -16.02 -1.82
C THR A 90 -0.32 -17.00 -1.00
N ILE A 91 -1.35 -16.51 -0.30
CA ILE A 91 -2.15 -17.32 0.62
C ILE A 91 -3.41 -17.86 -0.07
N GLN A 92 -4.12 -16.99 -0.80
CA GLN A 92 -5.42 -17.35 -1.40
C GLN A 92 -5.30 -17.97 -2.80
N ASP A 93 -4.16 -17.81 -3.47
CA ASP A 93 -3.94 -18.43 -4.77
C ASP A 93 -3.76 -19.95 -4.63
N HIS A 94 -4.70 -20.70 -5.20
CA HIS A 94 -4.70 -22.16 -5.25
C HIS A 94 -3.55 -22.73 -6.10
N LYS A 95 -2.88 -21.90 -6.91
CA LYS A 95 -1.71 -22.31 -7.71
C LYS A 95 -0.42 -22.31 -6.90
N THR A 96 -0.37 -21.60 -5.78
CA THR A 96 0.81 -21.47 -4.94
C THR A 96 0.97 -22.69 -4.04
N LYS A 97 1.99 -23.53 -4.32
CA LYS A 97 2.27 -24.76 -3.55
C LYS A 97 3.15 -24.52 -2.31
N PHE A 98 3.90 -23.42 -2.27
CA PHE A 98 4.88 -23.14 -1.22
C PHE A 98 4.52 -21.85 -0.49
N LEU A 99 4.44 -21.92 0.83
CA LEU A 99 4.19 -20.78 1.71
C LEU A 99 5.52 -20.30 2.32
N PRO A 100 5.76 -18.98 2.39
CA PRO A 100 6.99 -18.44 2.98
C PRO A 100 7.06 -18.62 4.50
N TYR A 101 5.90 -18.76 5.17
CA TYR A 101 5.80 -18.89 6.62
C TYR A 101 4.96 -20.10 7.02
N SER A 102 4.95 -20.42 8.31
CA SER A 102 4.07 -21.45 8.86
C SER A 102 2.60 -21.11 8.59
N LYS A 103 1.75 -22.14 8.42
CA LYS A 103 0.31 -21.97 8.18
C LYS A 103 -0.35 -21.12 9.27
N PHE A 104 0.05 -21.34 10.52
CA PHE A 104 -0.46 -20.58 11.66
C PHE A 104 -0.07 -19.10 11.56
N THR A 105 1.18 -18.80 11.23
CA THR A 105 1.65 -17.42 11.03
C THR A 105 0.87 -16.73 9.90
N CYS A 106 0.64 -17.40 8.77
CA CYS A 106 -0.12 -16.84 7.65
C CYS A 106 -1.58 -16.51 8.04
N ILE A 107 -2.22 -17.41 8.80
CA ILE A 107 -3.56 -17.18 9.33
C ILE A 107 -3.55 -15.98 10.29
N MET A 108 -2.60 -15.93 11.24
CA MET A 108 -2.49 -14.82 12.19
C MET A 108 -2.31 -13.46 11.51
N ILE A 109 -1.42 -13.37 10.51
CA ILE A 109 -1.22 -12.13 9.75
C ILE A 109 -2.53 -11.71 9.06
N THR A 110 -3.24 -12.66 8.45
CA THR A 110 -4.52 -12.40 7.77
C THR A 110 -5.59 -11.91 8.76
N GLN A 111 -5.68 -12.53 9.94
CA GLN A 111 -6.65 -12.14 10.97
C GLN A 111 -6.35 -10.78 11.59
N ILE A 112 -5.08 -10.48 11.88
CA ILE A 112 -4.64 -9.18 12.41
C ILE A 112 -4.95 -8.07 11.39
N TRP A 113 -4.65 -8.32 10.11
CA TRP A 113 -4.98 -7.39 9.04
C TRP A 113 -6.49 -7.12 8.93
N ALA A 114 -7.31 -8.18 8.97
CA ALA A 114 -8.76 -8.05 8.92
C ALA A 114 -9.31 -7.26 10.13
N LEU A 115 -8.79 -7.53 11.34
CA LEU A 115 -9.17 -6.80 12.54
C LEU A 115 -8.79 -5.31 12.45
N TYR A 116 -7.57 -5.02 12.00
CA TYR A 116 -7.10 -3.65 11.76
C TYR A 116 -8.02 -2.92 10.78
N CYS A 117 -8.35 -3.52 9.64
CA CYS A 117 -9.27 -2.95 8.66
C CYS A 117 -10.65 -2.64 9.27
N CYS A 118 -11.18 -3.55 10.08
CA CYS A 118 -12.47 -3.37 10.74
C CYS A 118 -12.47 -2.16 11.67
N VAL A 119 -11.45 -2.03 12.52
CA VAL A 119 -11.31 -0.91 13.45
C VAL A 119 -11.10 0.41 12.69
N MET A 120 -10.23 0.41 11.68
CA MET A 120 -9.93 1.61 10.90
C MET A 120 -11.12 2.10 10.08
N ASN A 121 -11.96 1.21 9.55
CA ASN A 121 -13.17 1.59 8.83
C ASN A 121 -14.17 2.34 9.72
N VAL A 122 -14.25 2.01 11.02
CA VAL A 122 -15.10 2.73 11.98
C VAL A 122 -14.60 4.16 12.17
N PHE A 123 -13.29 4.34 12.40
CA PHE A 123 -12.70 5.68 12.50
C PHE A 123 -12.86 6.49 11.21
N ALA A 124 -12.63 5.86 10.05
CA ALA A 124 -12.82 6.49 8.75
C ALA A 124 -14.26 6.97 8.56
N LEU A 125 -15.25 6.17 8.96
CA LEU A 125 -16.66 6.55 8.88
C LEU A 125 -16.97 7.77 9.75
N PHE A 126 -16.48 7.81 10.99
CA PHE A 126 -16.67 8.98 11.86
C PHE A 126 -16.02 10.25 11.30
N VAL A 127 -14.83 10.13 10.71
CA VAL A 127 -14.14 11.25 10.05
C VAL A 127 -14.90 11.72 8.80
N MET A 128 -15.44 10.80 8.01
CA MET A 128 -16.24 11.13 6.82
C MET A 128 -17.55 11.84 7.18
N LEU A 129 -18.17 11.51 8.32
CA LEU A 129 -19.41 12.13 8.76
C LEU A 129 -19.22 13.49 9.44
N SER A 130 -17.98 13.91 9.72
CA SER A 130 -17.76 15.12 10.52
C SER A 130 -17.78 16.40 9.68
N GLN A 131 -16.94 16.52 8.65
CA GLN A 131 -16.90 17.68 7.75
C GLN A 131 -16.30 17.29 6.38
N VAL A 132 -16.66 18.02 5.32
CA VAL A 132 -16.10 17.81 3.97
C VAL A 132 -14.59 18.03 3.91
N ASP A 133 -14.01 18.88 4.77
CA ASP A 133 -12.58 19.21 4.76
C ASP A 133 -11.71 17.99 5.02
N PHE A 134 -12.08 17.18 6.01
CA PHE A 134 -11.34 15.98 6.36
C PHE A 134 -11.49 14.92 5.26
N LEU A 135 -12.63 14.90 4.55
CA LEU A 135 -12.83 14.07 3.37
C LEU A 135 -11.88 14.49 2.24
N ILE A 136 -11.71 15.79 1.97
CA ILE A 136 -10.77 16.28 0.95
C ILE A 136 -9.33 15.90 1.31
N ILE A 137 -8.91 16.14 2.56
CA ILE A 137 -7.57 15.78 3.04
C ILE A 137 -7.33 14.27 2.88
N ARG A 138 -8.34 13.46 3.19
CA ARG A 138 -8.31 12.00 3.01
C ARG A 138 -8.14 11.63 1.54
N ILE A 139 -8.96 12.15 0.64
CA ILE A 139 -8.86 11.91 -0.81
C ILE A 139 -7.47 12.28 -1.33
N CYS A 140 -6.89 13.40 -0.86
CA CYS A 140 -5.54 13.79 -1.24
C CYS A 140 -4.49 12.78 -0.74
N ALA A 141 -4.59 12.30 0.50
CA ALA A 141 -3.71 11.26 1.03
C ALA A 141 -3.80 9.98 0.19
N ASP A 142 -5.02 9.50 -0.07
CA ASP A 142 -5.29 8.31 -0.88
C ASP A 142 -4.65 8.45 -2.27
N LEU A 143 -4.86 9.58 -2.95
CA LEU A 143 -4.30 9.81 -4.28
C LEU A 143 -2.77 9.82 -4.29
N ILE A 144 -2.14 10.47 -3.30
CA ILE A 144 -0.68 10.52 -3.19
C ILE A 144 -0.12 9.12 -3.00
N VAL A 145 -0.69 8.35 -2.08
CA VAL A 145 -0.22 6.99 -1.76
C VAL A 145 -0.44 6.06 -2.94
N ASN A 146 -1.63 6.08 -3.55
CA ASN A 146 -1.95 5.26 -4.72
C ASN A 146 -1.03 5.55 -5.91
N VAL A 147 -0.69 6.82 -6.17
CA VAL A 147 0.28 7.18 -7.22
C VAL A 147 1.66 6.63 -6.87
N TYR A 148 2.11 6.80 -5.62
CA TYR A 148 3.41 6.31 -5.17
C TYR A 148 3.53 4.78 -5.26
N THR A 149 2.54 4.04 -4.74
CA THR A 149 2.51 2.57 -4.77
C THR A 149 2.44 2.07 -6.21
N SER A 150 1.59 2.66 -7.05
CA SER A 150 1.50 2.32 -8.47
C SER A 150 2.82 2.55 -9.21
N LEU A 151 3.48 3.69 -8.99
CA LEU A 151 4.80 3.97 -9.57
C LEU A 151 5.85 2.96 -9.11
N ARG A 152 5.82 2.57 -7.83
CA ARG A 152 6.72 1.54 -7.29
C ARG A 152 6.48 0.16 -7.93
N PHE A 153 5.22 -0.24 -8.12
CA PHE A 153 4.88 -1.50 -8.81
C PHE A 153 5.13 -1.49 -10.32
N MET A 154 5.18 -0.30 -10.94
CA MET A 154 5.54 -0.15 -12.35
C MET A 154 7.04 -0.05 -12.59
N LYS A 155 7.83 0.25 -11.55
CA LYS A 155 9.29 0.35 -11.66
C LYS A 155 9.88 -0.98 -12.15
N GLY A 156 10.52 -0.95 -13.32
CA GLY A 156 11.12 -2.13 -13.95
C GLY A 156 10.24 -2.85 -14.97
N LYS A 157 9.01 -2.39 -15.22
CA LYS A 157 8.17 -2.89 -16.33
C LYS A 157 8.51 -2.15 -17.62
N VAL A 158 8.68 -2.89 -18.72
CA VAL A 158 8.88 -2.33 -20.06
C VAL A 158 7.55 -2.36 -20.81
N VAL A 159 7.21 -1.27 -21.49
CA VAL A 159 5.98 -1.17 -22.28
C VAL A 159 6.22 -1.81 -23.66
N ASP A 160 5.76 -3.04 -23.84
CA ASP A 160 5.76 -3.74 -25.13
C ASP A 160 4.36 -4.32 -25.40
N PRO A 161 3.50 -3.58 -26.13
CA PRO A 161 2.12 -4.01 -26.41
C PRO A 161 2.06 -5.31 -27.23
N GLU A 162 3.03 -5.54 -28.11
CA GLU A 162 3.05 -6.71 -28.99
C GLU A 162 3.36 -7.98 -28.19
N ARG A 163 4.37 -7.93 -27.31
CA ARG A 163 4.68 -9.03 -26.40
C ARG A 163 3.53 -9.32 -25.45
N TYR A 164 2.86 -8.29 -24.93
CA TYR A 164 1.69 -8.47 -24.07
C TYR A 164 0.54 -9.14 -24.83
N ALA A 165 0.23 -8.68 -26.04
CA ALA A 165 -0.79 -9.29 -26.89
C ALA A 165 -0.43 -10.71 -27.33
N ALA A 166 0.86 -11.03 -27.51
CA ALA A 166 1.33 -12.39 -27.80
C ALA A 166 1.20 -13.30 -26.58
N TRP A 167 1.55 -12.82 -25.38
CA TRP A 167 1.40 -13.56 -24.12
C TRP A 167 -0.06 -13.89 -23.82
N ILE A 168 -0.98 -12.92 -23.93
CA ILE A 168 -2.43 -13.19 -23.78
C ILE A 168 -2.91 -14.24 -24.78
N ARG A 169 -2.48 -14.15 -26.05
CA ARG A 169 -2.84 -15.13 -27.08
C ARG A 169 -2.32 -16.54 -26.76
N SER A 170 -1.16 -16.64 -26.10
CA SER A 170 -0.60 -17.94 -25.67
C SER A 170 -1.36 -18.57 -24.50
N GLU A 171 -2.09 -17.78 -23.70
CA GLU A 171 -2.94 -18.26 -22.58
C GLU A 171 -4.39 -18.57 -22.99
N GLY A 172 -4.67 -18.79 -24.29
CA GLY A 172 -6.03 -19.00 -24.81
C GLY A 172 -6.86 -20.12 -24.14
N PRO A 173 -8.20 -20.15 -24.36
CA PRO A 173 -9.19 -20.85 -23.52
C PRO A 173 -9.14 -22.39 -23.49
N GLY A 174 -8.12 -23.00 -24.08
CA GLY A 174 -7.95 -24.44 -24.18
C GLY A 174 -6.99 -25.07 -23.16
N HIS A 175 -6.25 -24.29 -22.37
CA HIS A 175 -5.31 -24.85 -21.39
C HIS A 175 -5.79 -24.70 -19.94
N THR A 176 -6.89 -25.41 -19.64
CA THR A 176 -6.98 -26.04 -18.33
C THR A 176 -6.06 -27.27 -18.36
N GLN A 177 -5.13 -27.36 -17.40
CA GLN A 177 -4.17 -28.44 -17.13
C GLN A 177 -2.81 -28.45 -17.88
N ALA A 178 -1.78 -28.65 -17.04
CA ALA A 178 -0.56 -29.42 -17.31
C ALA A 178 0.70 -28.72 -17.89
N HIS A 179 0.97 -27.45 -17.56
CA HIS A 179 2.34 -26.90 -17.71
C HIS A 179 2.98 -26.51 -16.37
N CYS A 180 3.05 -27.49 -15.46
CA CYS A 180 4.08 -27.55 -14.42
C CYS A 180 4.78 -28.90 -14.48
N CYS A 181 5.30 -29.28 -15.66
CA CYS A 181 6.35 -30.29 -15.81
C CYS A 181 6.88 -30.28 -17.25
N HIS A 182 7.54 -29.19 -17.62
CA HIS A 182 8.72 -29.26 -18.48
C HIS A 182 9.51 -27.97 -18.25
N THR A 183 10.34 -28.03 -17.23
CA THR A 183 11.55 -27.23 -17.11
C THR A 183 12.39 -27.41 -18.37
N PRO A 184 12.81 -26.33 -19.06
CA PRO A 184 14.13 -26.32 -19.64
C PRO A 184 15.13 -26.40 -18.47
N GLU A 185 15.96 -27.43 -18.45
CA GLU A 185 17.08 -27.52 -17.52
C GLU A 185 18.08 -26.36 -17.71
N PRO A 186 18.87 -26.03 -16.67
CA PRO A 186 18.94 -24.68 -16.14
C PRO A 186 20.12 -23.88 -16.71
N GLY A 187 19.81 -22.69 -17.20
CA GLY A 187 20.77 -21.72 -17.71
C GLY A 187 20.33 -20.27 -17.48
N ILE A 188 20.28 -19.87 -16.20
CA ILE A 188 20.53 -18.51 -15.71
C ILE A 188 19.42 -17.45 -15.89
N LEU A 189 18.76 -17.20 -14.75
CA LEU A 189 18.21 -15.96 -14.20
C LEU A 189 17.00 -15.32 -14.89
N LEU A 190 15.83 -15.54 -14.31
CA LEU A 190 15.02 -14.48 -13.70
C LEU A 190 13.97 -15.06 -12.73
N PRO A 191 14.41 -15.36 -11.49
CA PRO A 191 13.62 -15.04 -10.30
C PRO A 191 14.54 -14.30 -9.31
N SER A 192 14.83 -13.02 -9.55
CA SER A 192 15.84 -12.29 -8.77
C SER A 192 15.60 -10.78 -8.72
N VAL A 193 14.34 -10.35 -8.62
CA VAL A 193 14.05 -8.92 -8.34
C VAL A 193 13.32 -8.78 -7.01
N ALA A 194 12.25 -9.55 -6.74
CA ALA A 194 11.60 -9.50 -5.43
C ALA A 194 12.50 -10.07 -4.30
N VAL A 195 13.15 -11.22 -4.53
CA VAL A 195 14.10 -11.81 -3.56
C VAL A 195 15.40 -11.01 -3.47
N ARG A 196 15.83 -10.38 -4.57
CA ARG A 196 17.05 -9.56 -4.57
C ARG A 196 16.83 -8.22 -3.86
N GLN A 197 15.63 -7.66 -3.95
CA GLN A 197 15.31 -6.44 -3.22
C GLN A 197 15.23 -6.68 -1.71
N GLU A 198 14.68 -7.82 -1.25
CA GLU A 198 14.76 -8.21 0.17
C GLU A 198 16.20 -8.54 0.62
N HIS A 199 17.01 -9.15 -0.25
CA HIS A 199 18.40 -9.51 0.09
C HIS A 199 19.34 -8.30 0.06
N ASP A 200 19.09 -7.30 -0.80
CA ASP A 200 19.83 -6.04 -0.84
C ASP A 200 19.40 -5.10 0.29
N GLU A 201 18.13 -5.15 0.74
CA GLU A 201 17.63 -4.38 1.90
C GLU A 201 18.17 -4.95 3.23
N LYS A 202 18.22 -6.28 3.39
CA LYS A 202 18.91 -6.92 4.54
C LYS A 202 20.43 -6.68 4.52
N ALA A 203 21.07 -6.71 3.35
CA ALA A 203 22.50 -6.42 3.25
C ALA A 203 22.83 -4.94 3.56
N ALA A 204 21.89 -4.03 3.33
CA ALA A 204 22.02 -2.63 3.73
C ALA A 204 21.81 -2.43 5.25
N GLU A 205 20.85 -3.12 5.87
CA GLU A 205 20.68 -3.10 7.34
C GLU A 205 21.86 -3.73 8.08
N ASP A 206 22.39 -4.86 7.61
CA ASP A 206 23.54 -5.53 8.25
C ASP A 206 24.83 -4.69 8.12
N LYS A 207 25.01 -3.95 7.01
CA LYS A 207 26.12 -2.98 6.89
C LYS A 207 25.99 -1.82 7.88
N HIS A 208 24.78 -1.30 8.07
CA HIS A 208 24.54 -0.19 8.99
C HIS A 208 24.70 -0.62 10.47
N ALA A 209 24.35 -1.86 10.81
CA ALA A 209 24.59 -2.45 12.12
C ALA A 209 26.10 -2.66 12.40
N ASN A 210 26.85 -3.14 11.41
CA ASN A 210 28.28 -3.43 11.57
C ASN A 210 29.15 -2.16 11.64
N GLU A 211 28.78 -1.08 10.94
CA GLU A 211 29.44 0.23 11.07
C GLU A 211 29.20 0.89 12.44
N THR A 212 28.13 0.50 13.15
CA THR A 212 27.83 1.03 14.49
C THR A 212 28.63 0.30 15.59
N GLU A 213 29.07 -0.94 15.37
CA GLU A 213 29.86 -1.73 16.34
C GLU A 213 31.39 -1.53 16.24
N GLU A 214 31.90 -1.08 15.09
CA GLU A 214 33.34 -0.88 14.86
C GLU A 214 34.02 0.16 15.77
N PRO A 215 33.41 1.32 16.11
CA PRO A 215 34.04 2.28 17.03
C PRO A 215 34.15 1.76 18.47
N GLU A 216 33.23 0.89 18.92
CA GLU A 216 33.26 0.35 20.29
C GLU A 216 34.34 -0.72 20.48
N ARG A 217 34.62 -1.49 19.42
CA ARG A 217 35.67 -2.53 19.45
C ARG A 217 37.08 -1.92 19.38
N ARG A 218 37.25 -0.75 18.74
CA ARG A 218 38.52 -0.01 18.69
C ARG A 218 38.88 0.61 20.05
N GLY A 219 37.89 1.08 20.81
CA GLY A 219 38.10 1.60 22.17
C GLY A 219 38.66 0.54 23.13
N LYS A 220 38.04 -0.65 23.16
CA LYS A 220 38.45 -1.77 24.04
C LYS A 220 39.83 -2.34 23.72
N SER A 221 40.33 -2.17 22.49
CA SER A 221 41.68 -2.59 22.10
C SER A 221 42.76 -1.63 22.60
N MET A 222 42.48 -0.32 22.59
CA MET A 222 43.41 0.71 23.06
C MET A 222 43.61 0.65 24.59
N ASP A 223 42.54 0.36 25.33
CA ASP A 223 42.63 0.18 26.79
C ASP A 223 43.47 -1.05 27.18
N ARG A 224 43.47 -2.13 26.39
CA ARG A 224 44.34 -3.29 26.65
C ARG A 224 45.80 -2.98 26.38
N LEU A 225 46.10 -2.21 25.34
CA LEU A 225 47.47 -1.79 25.02
C LEU A 225 48.05 -0.85 26.08
N LEU A 226 47.24 0.04 26.67
CA LEU A 226 47.68 0.90 27.78
C LEU A 226 47.94 0.12 29.07
N VAL A 227 47.21 -0.97 29.31
CA VAL A 227 47.44 -1.85 30.48
C VAL A 227 48.74 -2.65 30.35
N ASP A 228 49.13 -3.06 29.14
CA ASP A 228 50.38 -3.80 28.93
C ASP A 228 51.64 -2.92 28.99
N ILE A 229 51.55 -1.64 28.64
CA ILE A 229 52.68 -0.69 28.79
C ILE A 229 53.01 -0.42 30.26
N HIS A 230 52.07 -0.62 31.19
CA HIS A 230 52.29 -0.42 32.63
C HIS A 230 52.82 -1.66 33.37
N LYS A 231 53.04 -2.79 32.69
CA LYS A 231 53.50 -4.04 33.32
C LYS A 231 54.99 -4.37 33.17
N HIS A 232 55.77 -3.54 32.47
CA HIS A 232 57.21 -3.72 32.34
C HIS A 232 57.98 -2.44 32.70
N PRO A 233 58.51 -2.33 33.94
CA PRO A 233 59.59 -1.40 34.27
C PRO A 233 60.96 -1.90 33.75
#